data_AF-A0A8T5R5L5-F1
#
_entry.id   AF-A0A8T5R5L5-F1
#
_cell.length_a   1.000
_cell.length_b   1.000
_cell.length_c   1.000
_cell.angle_alpha   90.00
_cell.angle_beta   90.00
_cell.angle_gamma   90.00
#
_symmetry.space_group_name_H-M   'P 1'
#
loop_
_entity.id
_entity.type
_entity.pdbx_description
1 polymer ?
#
loop_
_entity_poly.entity_id
_entity_poly.type
_entity_poly.pdbx_seq_one_letter_code
_entity_poly.pdbx_strand_id
1 'polypeptide(L)'
;MTDVYGTHENIINNLSRDDLTKIKGIGTTTSEKLYNAKIVRIQQIAEMTPEKLSKTPGIGLASATKFIAAAKLYLSGSQTGGIAKNSPQIVPSIKDELTPELIEKYEVTEVVVEEIEEISDESLKEVNVDFGRSQSNQKWFSDKFNYSRLTASYHPISKRTKNPKDTVEEEYALIENKQKDYMSIPAEYEENSMQETIPEVNFRQDQPDLKNVIEDKEVDYTLVEPNIIDFENSREKSFESNIHQQISNMFKDVGCYEIPRSLESLNQFTTNLDYLGCKLVKASDNLKFLFLFPVKWLDEEGTVLVDEIKLELKSHTKKNNLEAYNNLEHINQNLLQARDSMYEDLVNNQNIREFFQKYLQVTLSLERGFGSKSLFFLSGSSQYKVVIEPILLCNNPPRSMEKTLAFPYQRSTNLHAVTRLDLAPLIKFLEKKYQMIEKRTKKTNLVKDFRQSEEKLRTRVRATSLPIFGYSVALFIIYFAELYFLLRLLNTIGLAVVGIYISLVTLFYFNFYRNKKRFAVQFETPYYLQNLEFSEIDLLDFKEELTDELLTQFGYECLGKNARFGVIEQSEANTLKNNLEVKRMEPEFQNMFEPEQVKAETVSNSTTKYGSKYSSFLDDP
;
A
#
# COMPACT_ATOMS: atom_id res chain seq x y z
N MET A 1 71.96 -7.29 -50.87
CA MET A 1 71.38 -6.57 -49.72
C MET A 1 69.90 -6.90 -49.72
N THR A 2 69.53 -8.10 -49.25
CA THR A 2 69.07 -8.40 -47.88
C THR A 2 67.75 -7.69 -47.60
N ASP A 3 66.62 -8.40 -47.75
CA ASP A 3 65.89 -9.11 -46.67
C ASP A 3 65.19 -8.06 -45.77
N VAL A 4 63.88 -8.02 -45.53
CA VAL A 4 62.92 -9.08 -45.19
C VAL A 4 61.51 -8.55 -45.51
N TYR A 5 60.79 -9.20 -46.43
CA TYR A 5 59.32 -9.16 -46.48
C TYR A 5 58.83 -10.36 -45.68
N GLY A 6 58.29 -10.12 -44.47
CA GLY A 6 57.82 -11.16 -43.59
C GLY A 6 56.89 -10.62 -42.51
N THR A 7 55.60 -10.94 -42.66
CA THR A 7 54.64 -11.18 -41.58
C THR A 7 54.41 -10.08 -40.53
N HIS A 8 53.47 -9.18 -40.80
CA HIS A 8 52.75 -8.44 -39.73
C HIS A 8 51.22 -8.43 -39.87
N GLU A 9 50.64 -9.27 -40.72
CA GLU A 9 49.18 -9.35 -40.90
C GLU A 9 48.50 -10.53 -40.18
N ASN A 10 49.21 -11.27 -39.31
CA ASN A 10 48.65 -12.48 -38.67
C ASN A 10 48.86 -12.58 -37.14
N ILE A 11 49.13 -11.47 -36.43
CA ILE A 11 49.40 -11.53 -34.97
C ILE A 11 48.32 -10.85 -34.10
N ILE A 12 47.25 -10.24 -34.66
CA ILE A 12 46.16 -9.63 -33.86
C ILE A 12 44.86 -10.47 -33.82
N ASN A 13 44.80 -11.64 -34.48
CA ASN A 13 43.55 -12.43 -34.57
C ASN A 13 43.44 -13.67 -33.66
N ASN A 14 44.33 -13.84 -32.67
CA ASN A 14 44.15 -14.87 -31.63
C ASN A 14 43.74 -14.26 -30.28
N LEU A 15 42.80 -13.30 -30.29
CA LEU A 15 41.98 -13.06 -29.11
C LEU A 15 41.07 -14.27 -28.96
N SER A 16 41.36 -15.10 -27.95
CA SER A 16 40.57 -16.28 -27.57
C SER A 16 39.08 -15.99 -27.70
N ARG A 17 38.44 -16.62 -28.68
CA ARG A 17 37.00 -16.53 -28.95
C ARG A 17 36.30 -17.30 -27.85
N ASP A 18 35.46 -16.62 -27.07
CA ASP A 18 34.65 -17.29 -26.07
C ASP A 18 33.61 -18.14 -26.77
N ASP A 19 33.34 -19.34 -26.27
CA ASP A 19 32.21 -20.13 -26.73
C ASP A 19 30.90 -19.52 -26.23
N LEU A 20 30.27 -18.69 -27.07
CA LEU A 20 29.01 -18.01 -26.76
C LEU A 20 27.83 -18.96 -26.53
N THR A 21 27.94 -20.24 -26.91
CA THR A 21 26.87 -21.23 -26.68
C THR A 21 26.72 -21.61 -25.20
N LYS A 22 27.69 -21.21 -24.35
CA LYS A 22 27.61 -21.34 -22.90
C LYS A 22 26.54 -20.43 -22.26
N ILE A 23 26.10 -19.38 -22.97
CA ILE A 23 25.02 -18.51 -22.51
C ILE A 23 23.67 -19.17 -22.81
N LYS A 24 22.85 -19.39 -21.77
CA LYS A 24 21.51 -19.99 -21.92
C LYS A 24 20.66 -19.19 -22.91
N GLY A 25 20.20 -19.86 -23.97
CA GLY A 25 19.38 -19.28 -25.04
C GLY A 25 20.16 -18.92 -26.31
N ILE A 26 21.49 -18.97 -26.30
CA ILE A 26 22.31 -18.81 -27.50
C ILE A 26 22.67 -20.19 -28.06
N GLY A 27 21.99 -20.60 -29.13
CA GLY A 27 22.33 -21.81 -29.89
C GLY A 27 23.48 -21.59 -30.87
N THR A 28 23.97 -22.66 -31.50
CA THR A 28 25.07 -22.62 -32.49
C THR A 28 24.81 -21.61 -33.61
N THR A 29 23.59 -21.60 -34.18
CA THR A 29 23.19 -20.68 -35.25
C THR A 29 23.16 -19.21 -34.82
N THR A 30 22.76 -18.94 -33.58
CA THR A 30 22.77 -17.58 -33.03
C THR A 30 24.20 -17.15 -32.68
N SER A 31 25.03 -18.07 -32.20
CA SER A 31 26.44 -17.80 -31.94
C SER A 31 27.17 -17.38 -33.21
N GLU A 32 26.98 -18.10 -34.33
CA GLU A 32 27.54 -17.75 -35.63
C GLU A 32 27.15 -16.35 -36.10
N LYS A 33 25.89 -15.96 -35.92
CA LYS A 33 25.42 -14.61 -36.23
C LYS A 33 26.11 -13.53 -35.38
N LEU A 34 26.34 -13.79 -34.10
CA LEU A 34 27.06 -12.88 -33.20
C LEU A 34 28.54 -12.75 -33.61
N TYR A 35 29.19 -13.87 -33.95
CA TYR A 35 30.57 -13.83 -34.45
C TYR A 35 30.68 -13.10 -35.79
N ASN A 36 29.73 -13.28 -36.71
CA ASN A 36 29.66 -12.53 -37.96
C ASN A 36 29.46 -11.02 -37.73
N ALA A 37 28.81 -10.64 -36.63
CA ALA A 37 28.67 -9.26 -36.16
C ALA A 37 29.89 -8.75 -35.36
N LYS A 38 31.01 -9.50 -35.37
CA LYS A 38 32.25 -9.20 -34.63
C LYS A 38 32.10 -9.17 -33.11
N ILE A 39 31.07 -9.84 -32.57
CA ILE A 39 30.89 -10.05 -31.13
C ILE A 39 31.47 -11.42 -30.81
N VAL A 40 32.64 -11.43 -30.16
CA VAL A 40 33.47 -12.63 -29.97
C VAL A 40 33.68 -13.01 -28.50
N ARG A 41 33.29 -12.15 -27.55
CA ARG A 41 33.41 -12.37 -26.10
C ARG A 41 32.06 -12.30 -25.40
N ILE A 42 31.88 -13.11 -24.36
CA ILE A 42 30.67 -13.09 -23.50
C ILE A 42 30.53 -11.72 -22.81
N GLN A 43 31.65 -11.11 -22.41
CA GLN A 43 31.69 -9.78 -21.81
C GLN A 43 31.12 -8.68 -22.72
N GLN A 44 31.36 -8.76 -24.03
CA GLN A 44 30.80 -7.80 -24.98
C GLN A 44 29.27 -7.86 -25.03
N ILE A 45 28.67 -9.04 -24.87
CA ILE A 45 27.22 -9.21 -24.82
C ILE A 45 26.67 -8.61 -23.52
N ALA A 46 27.36 -8.82 -22.39
CA ALA A 46 26.92 -8.32 -21.08
C ALA A 46 26.94 -6.77 -20.98
N GLU A 47 27.86 -6.11 -21.69
CA GLU A 47 28.05 -4.66 -21.67
C GLU A 47 27.21 -3.92 -22.75
N MET A 48 26.65 -4.63 -23.73
CA MET A 48 25.83 -4.03 -24.79
C MET A 48 24.42 -3.65 -24.31
N THR A 49 23.86 -2.58 -24.90
CA THR A 49 22.44 -2.26 -24.73
C THR A 49 21.55 -3.14 -25.61
N PRO A 50 20.29 -3.41 -25.21
CA PRO A 50 19.37 -4.23 -26.00
C PRO A 50 19.17 -3.73 -27.43
N GLU A 51 19.13 -2.41 -27.63
CA GLU A 51 18.91 -1.77 -28.94
C GLU A 51 20.10 -1.93 -29.88
N LYS A 52 21.33 -1.99 -29.32
CA LYS A 52 22.55 -2.21 -30.11
C LYS A 52 22.66 -3.68 -30.51
N LEU A 53 22.37 -4.59 -29.58
CA LEU A 53 22.43 -6.03 -29.84
C LEU A 53 21.32 -6.49 -30.80
N SER A 54 20.13 -5.87 -30.74
CA SER A 54 19.01 -6.18 -31.66
C SER A 54 19.22 -5.72 -33.10
N LYS A 55 20.26 -4.92 -33.38
CA LYS A 55 20.65 -4.60 -34.77
C LYS A 55 21.34 -5.76 -35.47
N THR A 56 21.72 -6.81 -34.73
CA THR A 56 22.30 -8.03 -35.29
C THR A 56 21.21 -8.82 -36.04
N PRO A 57 21.42 -9.18 -37.32
CA PRO A 57 20.41 -9.89 -38.11
C PRO A 57 19.92 -11.18 -37.43
N GLY A 58 18.61 -11.27 -37.18
CA GLY A 58 17.97 -12.43 -36.55
C GLY A 58 17.98 -12.43 -35.02
N ILE A 59 18.34 -11.33 -34.37
CA ILE A 59 18.18 -11.14 -32.92
C ILE A 59 17.17 -10.02 -32.67
N GLY A 60 15.97 -10.37 -32.21
CA GLY A 60 14.95 -9.38 -31.83
C GLY A 60 15.25 -8.75 -30.46
N LEU A 61 14.64 -7.60 -30.16
CA LEU A 61 14.83 -6.86 -28.90
C LEU A 61 14.59 -7.73 -27.65
N ALA A 62 13.55 -8.56 -27.66
CA ALA A 62 13.23 -9.48 -26.56
C ALA A 62 14.24 -10.64 -26.41
N SER A 63 14.95 -11.01 -27.48
CA SER A 63 16.04 -11.98 -27.41
C SER A 63 17.34 -11.32 -26.94
N ALA A 64 17.59 -10.10 -27.39
CA ALA A 64 18.73 -9.29 -26.95
C ALA A 64 18.73 -9.07 -25.43
N THR A 65 17.59 -8.69 -24.83
CA THR A 65 17.47 -8.53 -23.37
C THR A 65 17.77 -9.82 -22.62
N LYS A 66 17.24 -10.96 -23.11
CA LYS A 66 17.51 -12.28 -22.53
C LYS A 66 18.98 -12.68 -22.61
N PHE A 67 19.64 -12.41 -23.74
CA PHE A 67 21.06 -12.72 -23.94
C PHE A 67 21.96 -11.88 -23.04
N ILE A 68 21.67 -10.58 -22.88
CA ILE A 68 22.42 -9.69 -21.98
C ILE A 68 22.28 -10.16 -20.52
N ALA A 69 21.05 -10.47 -20.08
CA ALA A 69 20.81 -10.96 -18.72
C ALA A 69 21.52 -12.30 -18.46
N ALA A 70 21.44 -13.24 -19.41
CA ALA A 70 22.10 -14.54 -19.29
C ALA A 70 23.63 -14.42 -19.34
N ALA A 71 24.19 -13.48 -20.12
CA ALA A 71 25.63 -13.21 -20.16
C ALA A 71 26.14 -12.61 -18.83
N LYS A 72 25.38 -11.69 -18.22
CA LYS A 72 25.71 -11.13 -16.89
C LYS A 72 25.70 -12.20 -15.80
N LEU A 73 24.72 -13.09 -15.82
CA LEU A 73 24.64 -14.23 -14.89
C LEU A 73 25.79 -15.22 -15.09
N TYR A 74 26.21 -15.45 -16.34
CA TYR A 74 27.36 -16.32 -16.62
C TYR A 74 28.67 -15.75 -16.06
N LEU A 75 28.89 -14.43 -16.20
CA LEU A 75 30.08 -13.75 -15.70
C LEU A 75 30.12 -13.63 -14.17
N SER A 76 28.96 -13.59 -13.50
CA SER A 76 28.88 -13.56 -12.04
C SER A 76 29.10 -14.93 -11.37
N GLY A 77 29.41 -15.98 -12.14
CA GLY A 77 29.73 -17.31 -11.62
C GLY A 77 28.53 -18.11 -11.10
N SER A 78 27.31 -17.59 -11.25
CA SER A 78 26.08 -18.24 -10.76
C SER A 78 25.56 -19.25 -11.79
N GLN A 79 26.20 -20.42 -11.89
CA GLN A 79 25.72 -21.50 -12.76
C GLN A 79 24.61 -22.31 -12.09
N THR A 80 23.35 -22.08 -12.49
CA THR A 80 22.32 -23.13 -12.42
C THR A 80 22.46 -24.03 -13.66
N GLY A 81 23.02 -25.21 -13.46
CA GLY A 81 23.38 -26.16 -14.50
C GLY A 81 22.22 -26.63 -15.39
N GLY A 82 22.52 -26.79 -16.68
CA GLY A 82 21.77 -27.61 -17.61
C GLY A 82 22.40 -29.00 -17.72
N ILE A 83 21.56 -30.02 -17.63
CA ILE A 83 21.87 -31.45 -17.68
C ILE A 83 22.56 -31.83 -19.00
N ALA A 84 23.71 -32.49 -18.93
CA ALA A 84 24.22 -33.37 -19.98
C ALA A 84 24.54 -34.74 -19.37
N LYS A 85 24.03 -35.79 -20.01
CA LYS A 85 24.19 -37.21 -19.62
C LYS A 85 25.59 -37.73 -19.95
N ASN A 86 26.08 -38.62 -19.08
CA ASN A 86 27.10 -39.68 -19.24
C ASN A 86 28.45 -39.48 -18.50
N SER A 87 28.50 -40.03 -17.26
CA SER A 87 29.56 -40.87 -16.62
C SER A 87 31.02 -40.38 -16.47
N PRO A 88 31.82 -40.97 -15.55
CA PRO A 88 31.62 -41.13 -14.10
C PRO A 88 32.81 -40.59 -13.25
N GLN A 89 32.53 -40.37 -11.95
CA GLN A 89 33.40 -40.36 -10.75
C GLN A 89 34.88 -39.92 -10.85
N ILE A 90 35.27 -38.97 -9.98
CA ILE A 90 36.39 -39.10 -9.02
C ILE A 90 36.16 -38.09 -7.87
N VAL A 91 36.23 -38.58 -6.63
CA VAL A 91 36.30 -37.84 -5.35
C VAL A 91 37.79 -37.69 -4.98
N PRO A 92 38.25 -36.52 -4.51
CA PRO A 92 38.64 -36.36 -3.09
C PRO A 92 38.26 -34.94 -2.57
N SER A 93 37.64 -34.74 -1.40
CA SER A 93 38.08 -34.89 0.01
C SER A 93 39.43 -34.24 0.35
N ILE A 94 39.40 -33.20 1.20
CA ILE A 94 40.39 -32.59 2.13
C ILE A 94 39.86 -31.15 2.37
N LYS A 95 39.15 -30.79 3.45
CA LYS A 95 39.54 -30.52 4.86
C LYS A 95 40.67 -29.49 5.06
N ASP A 96 40.37 -28.56 5.98
CA ASP A 96 41.23 -27.57 6.65
C ASP A 96 41.59 -26.35 5.76
N GLU A 97 41.58 -25.08 6.20
CA GLU A 97 41.90 -24.52 7.51
C GLU A 97 41.43 -23.04 7.52
N LEU A 98 40.88 -22.55 8.63
CA LEU A 98 40.68 -21.12 8.87
C LEU A 98 42.03 -20.49 9.25
N THR A 99 42.40 -19.35 8.64
CA THR A 99 43.07 -18.25 9.36
C THR A 99 42.81 -16.90 8.68
N PRO A 100 42.66 -15.80 9.45
CA PRO A 100 42.37 -14.47 8.93
C PRO A 100 43.62 -13.58 8.99
N GLU A 101 44.24 -13.24 7.87
CA GLU A 101 45.31 -12.24 7.84
C GLU A 101 45.52 -11.73 6.41
N LEU A 102 44.98 -10.54 6.10
CA LEU A 102 45.55 -9.55 5.17
C LEU A 102 44.60 -8.35 5.08
N ILE A 103 44.66 -7.53 6.14
CA ILE A 103 44.39 -6.10 6.04
C ILE A 103 45.70 -5.49 5.53
N GLU A 104 45.74 -5.01 4.29
CA GLU A 104 46.50 -3.81 3.94
C GLU A 104 46.17 -3.32 2.52
N LYS A 105 45.92 -2.00 2.45
CA LYS A 105 46.07 -1.09 1.31
C LYS A 105 45.17 -1.30 0.09
N TYR A 106 44.09 -0.52 0.06
CA TYR A 106 43.74 0.20 -1.17
C TYR A 106 43.78 1.70 -0.92
N GLU A 107 44.70 2.35 -1.64
CA GLU A 107 44.81 3.80 -1.79
C GLU A 107 43.50 4.35 -2.34
N VAL A 108 43.04 5.41 -1.69
CA VAL A 108 41.96 6.28 -2.15
C VAL A 108 42.51 7.10 -3.32
N THR A 109 42.13 6.76 -4.55
CA THR A 109 42.27 7.67 -5.68
C THR A 109 41.17 8.71 -5.62
N GLU A 110 41.55 9.96 -5.34
CA GLU A 110 40.72 11.15 -5.52
C GLU A 110 40.20 11.19 -6.96
N VAL A 111 38.91 10.94 -7.13
CA VAL A 111 38.21 11.27 -8.38
C VAL A 111 37.94 12.76 -8.33
N VAL A 112 38.75 13.51 -9.07
CA VAL A 112 38.52 14.89 -9.46
C VAL A 112 37.14 14.97 -10.11
N VAL A 113 36.22 15.67 -9.46
CA VAL A 113 34.91 16.04 -10.01
C VAL A 113 35.16 17.19 -10.98
N GLU A 114 35.22 16.88 -12.29
CA GLU A 114 35.07 17.91 -13.32
C GLU A 114 33.62 18.43 -13.29
N GLU A 115 33.51 19.74 -13.08
CA GLU A 115 32.30 20.54 -13.27
C GLU A 115 31.76 20.31 -14.68
N ILE A 116 30.55 19.76 -14.78
CA ILE A 116 29.78 19.80 -16.03
C ILE A 116 29.01 21.11 -16.05
N GLU A 117 29.51 22.02 -16.86
CA GLU A 117 28.87 23.28 -17.25
C GLU A 117 27.45 23.05 -17.80
N GLU A 118 26.59 24.02 -17.45
CA GLU A 118 25.24 24.20 -17.95
C GLU A 118 25.20 24.22 -19.49
N ILE A 119 24.52 23.25 -20.09
CA ILE A 119 24.12 23.36 -21.50
C ILE A 119 22.80 24.13 -21.56
N SER A 120 22.92 25.35 -22.07
CA SER A 120 21.86 26.29 -22.43
C SER A 120 20.90 25.72 -23.48
N ASP A 121 19.60 25.88 -23.22
CA ASP A 121 18.51 25.73 -24.18
C ASP A 121 18.59 26.81 -25.26
N GLU A 122 19.08 26.45 -26.45
CA GLU A 122 18.92 27.29 -27.65
C GLU A 122 18.90 26.41 -28.92
N SER A 123 17.71 26.06 -29.40
CA SER A 123 17.34 26.12 -30.82
C SER A 123 15.99 25.45 -31.11
N LEU A 124 14.93 26.26 -31.08
CA LEU A 124 13.72 25.99 -31.87
C LEU A 124 14.05 26.30 -33.33
N LYS A 125 13.97 25.28 -34.20
CA LYS A 125 13.76 25.49 -35.64
C LYS A 125 12.37 25.02 -36.01
N GLU A 126 11.57 26.00 -36.42
CA GLU A 126 10.28 25.86 -37.07
C GLU A 126 10.37 24.91 -38.27
N VAL A 127 9.45 23.95 -38.33
CA VAL A 127 9.05 23.31 -39.58
C VAL A 127 7.54 23.45 -39.68
N ASN A 128 7.13 24.42 -40.49
CA ASN A 128 5.78 24.54 -41.04
C ASN A 128 5.42 23.28 -41.83
N VAL A 129 4.29 22.64 -41.50
CA VAL A 129 3.57 21.80 -42.47
C VAL A 129 2.07 22.03 -42.33
N ASP A 130 1.48 22.36 -43.48
CA ASP A 130 0.12 22.77 -43.76
C ASP A 130 -1.01 21.84 -43.27
N PHE A 131 -2.11 22.48 -42.91
CA PHE A 131 -3.44 21.88 -42.80
C PHE A 131 -4.01 21.56 -44.18
N GLY A 132 -4.22 20.27 -44.47
CA GLY A 132 -4.95 19.79 -45.65
C GLY A 132 -6.04 18.78 -45.28
N ARG A 133 -7.30 19.14 -45.56
CA ARG A 133 -8.47 18.25 -45.57
C ARG A 133 -8.21 16.99 -46.42
N SER A 134 -8.62 15.82 -45.94
CA SER A 134 -9.32 14.84 -46.79
C SER A 134 -10.14 13.84 -45.97
N GLN A 135 -11.37 13.65 -46.42
CA GLN A 135 -12.22 12.49 -46.11
C GLN A 135 -11.56 11.21 -46.63
N SER A 136 -11.69 10.10 -45.91
CA SER A 136 -12.04 8.79 -46.51
C SER A 136 -12.33 7.72 -45.44
N ASN A 137 -13.25 6.85 -45.83
CA ASN A 137 -13.74 5.67 -45.13
C ASN A 137 -12.64 4.70 -44.67
N GLN A 138 -12.85 4.04 -43.52
CA GLN A 138 -12.89 2.57 -43.49
C GLN A 138 -13.44 2.01 -42.17
N LYS A 139 -14.60 1.34 -42.30
CA LYS A 139 -15.09 0.31 -41.39
C LYS A 139 -14.12 -0.86 -41.43
N TRP A 140 -13.66 -1.33 -40.27
CA TRP A 140 -13.28 -2.74 -40.11
C TRP A 140 -13.53 -3.20 -38.68
N PHE A 141 -14.23 -4.33 -38.59
CA PHE A 141 -14.63 -5.13 -37.42
C PHE A 141 -15.92 -4.76 -36.69
N SER A 142 -17.01 -5.25 -37.29
CA SER A 142 -18.19 -5.76 -36.60
C SER A 142 -17.99 -7.23 -36.17
N ASP A 143 -18.72 -7.58 -35.11
CA ASP A 143 -19.31 -8.89 -34.80
C ASP A 143 -18.42 -10.12 -34.64
N LYS A 144 -18.24 -10.52 -33.39
CA LYS A 144 -18.59 -11.88 -32.89
C LYS A 144 -18.38 -11.95 -31.38
N PHE A 145 -19.46 -12.30 -30.68
CA PHE A 145 -19.55 -13.20 -29.51
C PHE A 145 -20.69 -12.74 -28.60
N ASN A 146 -21.85 -13.31 -28.88
CA ASN A 146 -23.11 -13.14 -28.17
C ASN A 146 -23.52 -14.55 -27.70
N TYR A 147 -23.52 -14.82 -26.40
CA TYR A 147 -24.27 -15.89 -25.72
C TYR A 147 -24.43 -15.46 -24.26
N SER A 148 -25.62 -14.98 -23.88
CA SER A 148 -26.72 -15.75 -23.25
C SER A 148 -26.64 -15.75 -21.72
N ARG A 149 -27.31 -14.77 -21.12
CA ARG A 149 -27.79 -14.82 -19.72
C ARG A 149 -28.93 -15.83 -19.63
N LEU A 150 -28.76 -16.84 -18.79
CA LEU A 150 -29.84 -17.71 -18.33
C LEU A 150 -30.44 -17.13 -17.04
N THR A 151 -31.75 -16.98 -17.10
CA THR A 151 -32.71 -16.57 -16.07
C THR A 151 -33.12 -17.75 -15.17
N ALA A 152 -33.44 -17.46 -13.91
CA ALA A 152 -34.40 -18.20 -13.07
C ALA A 152 -34.95 -17.21 -12.01
N SER A 153 -36.17 -16.68 -12.14
CA SER A 153 -37.48 -17.22 -11.65
C SER A 153 -37.64 -17.00 -10.12
N TYR A 154 -38.64 -16.34 -9.51
CA TYR A 154 -40.09 -16.23 -9.76
C TYR A 154 -40.73 -15.00 -9.04
N HIS A 155 -41.95 -14.66 -9.51
CA HIS A 155 -42.98 -13.62 -9.24
C HIS A 155 -43.70 -13.60 -7.85
N PRO A 156 -44.81 -12.81 -7.62
CA PRO A 156 -45.12 -11.38 -7.85
C PRO A 156 -45.95 -10.71 -6.67
N ILE A 157 -46.25 -9.41 -6.72
CA ILE A 157 -47.59 -8.82 -6.42
C ILE A 157 -47.69 -7.35 -6.90
N SER A 158 -48.78 -7.08 -7.64
CA SER A 158 -49.53 -5.83 -7.85
C SER A 158 -48.92 -4.59 -8.56
N LYS A 159 -49.08 -4.59 -9.89
CA LYS A 159 -49.52 -3.52 -10.81
C LYS A 159 -49.62 -2.07 -10.27
N ARG A 160 -48.78 -1.19 -10.83
CA ARG A 160 -49.24 0.07 -11.46
C ARG A 160 -48.29 0.46 -12.60
N THR A 161 -48.90 0.79 -13.74
CA THR A 161 -48.31 1.06 -15.05
C THR A 161 -47.60 2.41 -15.11
N LYS A 162 -46.38 2.45 -15.68
CA LYS A 162 -45.84 3.49 -16.58
C LYS A 162 -44.50 3.01 -17.22
N ASN A 163 -44.30 3.38 -18.48
CA ASN A 163 -43.18 2.97 -19.35
C ASN A 163 -41.79 3.37 -18.81
N PRO A 164 -40.73 2.57 -19.04
CA PRO A 164 -39.34 2.97 -18.81
C PRO A 164 -38.65 3.29 -20.14
N LYS A 165 -38.61 4.57 -20.47
CA LYS A 165 -37.47 5.22 -21.11
C LYS A 165 -37.23 6.48 -20.29
N ASP A 166 -35.97 6.75 -20.00
CA ASP A 166 -35.47 7.87 -19.18
C ASP A 166 -35.34 7.52 -17.69
N THR A 167 -34.22 6.87 -17.33
CA THR A 167 -33.78 6.73 -15.92
C THR A 167 -32.25 6.66 -15.81
N VAL A 168 -31.57 7.43 -16.66
CA VAL A 168 -30.10 7.66 -16.56
C VAL A 168 -29.75 9.15 -16.57
N GLU A 169 -30.69 10.05 -16.92
CA GLU A 169 -30.48 11.51 -16.89
C GLU A 169 -30.96 12.20 -15.59
N GLU A 170 -31.82 11.57 -14.79
CA GLU A 170 -32.32 12.18 -13.53
C GLU A 170 -31.31 12.15 -12.37
N GLU A 171 -30.30 11.27 -12.41
CA GLU A 171 -29.28 11.18 -11.35
C GLU A 171 -28.18 12.25 -11.48
N TYR A 172 -27.94 12.76 -12.70
CA TYR A 172 -27.00 13.86 -12.95
C TYR A 172 -27.62 15.25 -12.73
N ALA A 173 -28.93 15.41 -12.94
CA ALA A 173 -29.64 16.67 -12.69
C ALA A 173 -29.83 16.96 -11.18
N LEU A 174 -29.87 15.93 -10.32
CA LEU A 174 -30.05 16.08 -8.87
C LEU A 174 -28.78 16.61 -8.17
N ILE A 175 -27.60 16.37 -8.75
CA ILE A 175 -26.31 16.84 -8.22
C ILE A 175 -26.05 18.30 -8.62
N GLU A 176 -26.50 18.74 -9.80
CA GLU A 176 -26.30 20.10 -10.30
C GLU A 176 -27.25 21.12 -9.64
N ASN A 177 -28.45 20.70 -9.20
CA ASN A 177 -29.39 21.58 -8.48
C ASN A 177 -29.02 21.80 -7.00
N LYS A 178 -28.32 20.88 -6.33
CA LYS A 178 -27.82 21.11 -4.95
C LYS A 178 -26.67 22.12 -4.88
N GLN A 179 -26.06 22.48 -6.02
CA GLN A 179 -24.97 23.46 -6.10
C GLN A 179 -25.45 24.91 -6.30
N LYS A 180 -26.72 25.12 -6.68
CA LYS A 180 -27.28 26.47 -6.90
C LYS A 180 -27.89 27.11 -5.64
N ASP A 181 -28.22 26.33 -4.61
CA ASP A 181 -28.81 26.84 -3.37
C ASP A 181 -27.80 27.34 -2.32
N TYR A 182 -26.49 27.28 -2.60
CA TYR A 182 -25.43 27.78 -1.70
C TYR A 182 -24.77 29.10 -2.16
N MET A 183 -25.30 29.78 -3.17
CA MET A 183 -24.82 31.09 -3.62
C MET A 183 -25.91 32.16 -3.58
N SER A 184 -26.36 32.48 -2.36
CA SER A 184 -27.08 33.73 -2.08
C SER A 184 -26.87 34.11 -0.62
N ILE A 185 -25.73 34.76 -0.34
CA ILE A 185 -25.54 35.54 0.90
C ILE A 185 -25.93 36.99 0.58
N PRO A 186 -26.87 37.61 1.31
CA PRO A 186 -27.13 39.03 1.21
C PRO A 186 -25.94 39.83 1.73
N ALA A 187 -25.51 40.82 0.95
CA ALA A 187 -24.55 41.81 1.39
C ALA A 187 -25.26 42.81 2.32
N GLU A 188 -25.04 42.67 3.63
CA GLU A 188 -25.25 43.71 4.64
C GLU A 188 -24.60 43.21 5.92
N TYR A 189 -23.52 43.85 6.37
CA TYR A 189 -23.29 44.20 7.78
C TYR A 189 -22.08 45.12 7.90
N GLU A 190 -22.29 46.12 8.74
CA GLU A 190 -21.55 47.37 8.90
C GLU A 190 -20.15 47.19 9.51
N GLU A 191 -19.28 48.14 9.16
CA GLU A 191 -18.07 48.45 9.88
C GLU A 191 -18.38 48.77 11.35
N ASN A 192 -17.84 47.98 12.28
CA ASN A 192 -17.57 48.47 13.62
C ASN A 192 -16.18 48.00 14.06
N SER A 193 -15.27 48.97 14.09
CA SER A 193 -13.95 48.82 14.69
C SER A 193 -14.10 48.69 16.20
N MET A 194 -13.68 47.57 16.77
CA MET A 194 -13.32 47.50 18.19
C MET A 194 -11.83 47.18 18.31
N GLN A 195 -11.12 48.09 18.96
CA GLN A 195 -9.75 47.93 19.42
C GLN A 195 -9.72 46.88 20.53
N GLU A 196 -9.03 45.77 20.31
CA GLU A 196 -8.65 44.85 21.38
C GLU A 196 -7.48 45.45 22.16
N THR A 197 -7.74 45.83 23.40
CA THR A 197 -6.72 46.05 24.42
C THR A 197 -6.41 44.70 25.07
N ILE A 198 -5.14 44.32 25.02
CA ILE A 198 -4.58 43.12 25.66
C ILE A 198 -4.65 43.32 27.19
N PRO A 199 -5.30 42.44 27.98
CA PRO A 199 -5.10 42.43 29.41
C PRO A 199 -3.88 41.57 29.77
N GLU A 200 -2.88 42.20 30.37
CA GLU A 200 -1.79 41.53 31.11
C GLU A 200 -2.39 40.70 32.25
N VAL A 201 -2.33 39.37 32.14
CA VAL A 201 -2.63 38.47 33.24
C VAL A 201 -1.35 38.23 34.04
N ASN A 202 -1.27 38.89 35.19
CA ASN A 202 -0.28 38.64 36.23
C ASN A 202 -0.46 37.24 36.81
N PHE A 203 0.60 36.42 36.71
CA PHE A 203 0.77 35.23 37.52
C PHE A 203 0.89 35.64 39.00
N ARG A 204 -0.06 35.23 39.84
CA ARG A 204 0.11 35.23 41.29
C ARG A 204 -0.25 33.85 41.85
N GLN A 205 0.75 33.32 42.54
CA GLN A 205 0.85 32.01 43.14
C GLN A 205 0.29 32.09 44.56
N ASP A 206 -0.80 31.37 44.86
CA ASP A 206 -1.29 31.17 46.23
C ASP A 206 -1.78 29.72 46.38
N GLN A 207 -1.01 28.93 47.15
CA GLN A 207 -1.46 27.65 47.72
C GLN A 207 -2.37 27.91 48.92
N PRO A 208 -3.41 27.09 49.15
CA PRO A 208 -3.97 26.92 50.47
C PRO A 208 -3.66 25.53 51.04
N ASP A 209 -3.05 25.55 52.23
CA ASP A 209 -2.95 24.43 53.17
C ASP A 209 -4.36 23.93 53.55
N LEU A 210 -4.62 22.63 53.39
CA LEU A 210 -5.81 21.99 53.93
C LEU A 210 -5.44 21.21 55.21
N LYS A 211 -5.84 21.76 56.35
CA LYS A 211 -5.83 21.10 57.66
C LYS A 211 -7.03 20.15 57.77
N ASN A 212 -6.74 18.96 58.28
CA ASN A 212 -7.70 17.93 58.69
C ASN A 212 -8.71 18.47 59.72
N VAL A 213 -10.00 18.24 59.45
CA VAL A 213 -11.06 18.20 60.47
C VAL A 213 -11.85 16.93 60.22
N ILE A 214 -11.76 16.00 61.16
CA ILE A 214 -12.56 14.78 61.25
C ILE A 214 -13.84 15.17 61.99
N GLU A 215 -14.98 15.11 61.32
CA GLU A 215 -16.30 15.09 61.96
C GLU A 215 -16.87 13.69 61.82
N ASP A 216 -16.98 13.00 62.95
CA ASP A 216 -17.74 11.77 63.10
C ASP A 216 -19.24 12.07 62.93
N LYS A 217 -19.85 11.50 61.89
CA LYS A 217 -21.31 11.34 61.81
C LYS A 217 -21.63 9.86 61.89
N GLU A 218 -22.33 9.49 62.96
CA GLU A 218 -23.01 8.20 63.10
C GLU A 218 -23.93 7.97 61.89
N VAL A 219 -23.66 6.90 61.14
CA VAL A 219 -24.53 6.43 60.06
C VAL A 219 -25.38 5.29 60.61
N ASP A 220 -26.69 5.52 60.58
CA ASP A 220 -27.75 4.60 60.93
C ASP A 220 -27.80 3.43 59.93
N TYR A 221 -27.60 2.21 60.43
CA TYR A 221 -27.62 0.98 59.63
C TYR A 221 -29.06 0.50 59.47
N THR A 222 -29.75 1.00 58.44
CA THR A 222 -30.95 0.33 57.94
C THR A 222 -30.54 -0.90 57.12
N LEU A 223 -31.07 -2.06 57.52
CA LEU A 223 -30.91 -3.34 56.83
C LEU A 223 -31.43 -3.20 55.39
N VAL A 224 -30.53 -3.08 54.43
CA VAL A 224 -30.84 -3.18 53.00
C VAL A 224 -31.03 -4.65 52.68
N GLU A 225 -32.24 -5.02 52.29
CA GLU A 225 -32.55 -6.35 51.74
C GLU A 225 -31.60 -6.64 50.56
N PRO A 226 -31.02 -7.85 50.49
CA PRO A 226 -30.07 -8.17 49.43
C PRO A 226 -30.80 -8.17 48.09
N ASN A 227 -30.56 -7.13 47.29
CA ASN A 227 -30.83 -7.15 45.86
C ASN A 227 -30.18 -8.41 45.30
N ILE A 228 -31.01 -9.25 44.69
CA ILE A 228 -30.59 -10.40 43.89
C ILE A 228 -29.73 -9.81 42.77
N ILE A 229 -28.41 -9.90 42.93
CA ILE A 229 -27.44 -9.53 41.90
C ILE A 229 -27.67 -10.50 40.75
N ASP A 230 -28.03 -9.98 39.58
CA ASP A 230 -28.07 -10.71 38.31
C ASP A 230 -26.72 -11.41 38.09
N PHE A 231 -26.66 -12.70 38.41
CA PHE A 231 -25.46 -13.51 38.27
C PHE A 231 -24.98 -13.60 36.81
N GLU A 232 -25.89 -13.47 35.83
CA GLU A 232 -25.55 -13.48 34.40
C GLU A 232 -24.75 -12.24 33.99
N ASN A 233 -25.17 -11.04 34.42
CA ASN A 233 -24.46 -9.78 34.15
C ASN A 233 -23.04 -9.74 34.73
N SER A 234 -22.78 -10.49 35.83
CA SER A 234 -21.45 -10.58 36.43
C SER A 234 -20.50 -11.51 35.66
N ARG A 235 -21.02 -12.59 35.04
CA ARG A 235 -20.23 -13.54 34.24
C ARG A 235 -19.82 -12.95 32.90
N GLU A 236 -20.73 -12.27 32.22
CA GLU A 236 -20.48 -11.65 30.92
C GLU A 236 -19.38 -10.58 31.02
N LYS A 237 -19.45 -9.70 32.02
CA LYS A 237 -18.39 -8.72 32.33
C LYS A 237 -17.03 -9.37 32.64
N SER A 238 -17.03 -10.51 33.33
CA SER A 238 -15.78 -11.23 33.64
C SER A 238 -15.13 -11.82 32.39
N PHE A 239 -15.94 -12.36 31.47
CA PHE A 239 -15.48 -12.96 30.22
C PHE A 239 -14.97 -11.89 29.25
N GLU A 240 -15.70 -10.79 29.08
CA GLU A 240 -15.24 -9.64 28.29
C GLU A 240 -13.93 -9.07 28.82
N SER A 241 -13.78 -8.97 30.15
CA SER A 241 -12.53 -8.49 30.76
C SER A 241 -11.34 -9.40 30.44
N ASN A 242 -11.56 -10.71 30.36
CA ASN A 242 -10.53 -11.69 30.06
C ASN A 242 -10.12 -11.63 28.58
N ILE A 243 -11.08 -11.60 27.65
CA ILE A 243 -10.80 -11.45 26.21
C ILE A 243 -10.05 -10.15 25.95
N HIS A 244 -10.53 -9.05 26.51
CA HIS A 244 -9.90 -7.75 26.34
C HIS A 244 -8.45 -7.75 26.86
N GLN A 245 -8.20 -8.35 28.03
CA GLN A 245 -6.85 -8.46 28.59
C GLN A 245 -5.93 -9.34 27.71
N GLN A 246 -6.44 -10.44 27.17
CA GLN A 246 -5.67 -11.29 26.25
C GLN A 246 -5.29 -10.52 24.97
N ILE A 247 -6.24 -9.80 24.37
CA ILE A 247 -5.98 -8.98 23.18
C ILE A 247 -4.98 -7.87 23.52
N SER A 248 -5.17 -7.17 24.64
CA SER A 248 -4.26 -6.12 25.12
C SER A 248 -2.82 -6.62 25.27
N ASN A 249 -2.61 -7.81 25.84
CA ASN A 249 -1.28 -8.40 25.98
C ASN A 249 -0.63 -8.67 24.62
N MET A 250 -1.38 -9.26 23.67
CA MET A 250 -0.86 -9.54 22.32
C MET A 250 -0.48 -8.25 21.57
N PHE A 251 -1.27 -7.19 21.70
CA PHE A 251 -0.96 -5.89 21.10
C PHE A 251 0.23 -5.20 21.77
N LYS A 252 0.38 -5.33 23.09
CA LYS A 252 1.55 -4.81 23.83
C LYS A 252 2.84 -5.49 23.39
N ASP A 253 2.82 -6.80 23.13
CA ASP A 253 3.99 -7.56 22.68
C ASP A 253 4.52 -7.10 21.32
N VAL A 254 3.65 -6.52 20.48
CA VAL A 254 4.04 -5.90 19.20
C VAL A 254 4.26 -4.38 19.30
N GLY A 255 4.22 -3.80 20.49
CA GLY A 255 4.47 -2.37 20.71
C GLY A 255 3.32 -1.46 20.27
N CYS A 256 2.09 -1.97 20.28
CA CYS A 256 0.90 -1.15 20.10
C CYS A 256 0.45 -0.56 21.45
N TYR A 257 -0.04 0.68 21.40
CA TYR A 257 -0.68 1.35 22.52
C TYR A 257 -2.18 1.09 22.48
N GLU A 258 -2.73 0.70 23.63
CA GLU A 258 -4.16 0.56 23.80
C GLU A 258 -4.81 1.95 23.95
N ILE A 259 -5.94 2.16 23.27
CA ILE A 259 -6.80 3.32 23.49
C ILE A 259 -7.86 2.93 24.54
N PRO A 260 -7.81 3.50 25.75
CA PRO A 260 -8.74 3.12 26.81
C PRO A 260 -10.19 3.37 26.43
N ARG A 261 -11.05 2.38 26.68
CA ARG A 261 -12.51 2.49 26.51
C ARG A 261 -13.15 3.54 27.40
N SER A 262 -12.50 3.92 28.50
CA SER A 262 -12.99 4.92 29.47
C SER A 262 -12.86 6.37 28.99
N LEU A 263 -12.24 6.60 27.82
CA LEU A 263 -12.11 7.94 27.25
C LEU A 263 -13.43 8.38 26.62
N GLU A 264 -14.18 9.23 27.34
CA GLU A 264 -15.49 9.72 26.91
C GLU A 264 -15.48 10.34 25.50
N SER A 265 -14.41 11.06 25.14
CA SER A 265 -14.27 11.66 23.80
C SER A 265 -14.19 10.65 22.65
N LEU A 266 -13.88 9.39 22.96
CA LEU A 266 -13.73 8.30 21.99
C LEU A 266 -14.81 7.21 22.13
N ASN A 267 -15.76 7.37 23.06
CA ASN A 267 -16.83 6.39 23.32
C ASN A 267 -17.63 6.03 22.07
N GLN A 268 -17.86 7.01 21.18
CA GLN A 268 -18.57 6.79 19.92
C GLN A 268 -17.91 5.73 19.02
N PHE A 269 -16.60 5.51 19.16
CA PHE A 269 -15.87 4.49 18.40
C PHE A 269 -15.68 3.21 19.19
N THR A 270 -15.45 3.30 20.50
CA THR A 270 -15.06 2.16 21.34
C THR A 270 -16.24 1.32 21.81
N THR A 271 -17.46 1.87 21.85
CA THR A 271 -18.66 1.17 22.37
C THR A 271 -18.94 -0.14 21.63
N ASN A 272 -18.75 -0.16 20.32
CA ASN A 272 -19.03 -1.34 19.50
C ASN A 272 -17.80 -2.23 19.27
N LEU A 273 -16.62 -1.86 19.79
CA LEU A 273 -15.35 -2.55 19.56
C LEU A 273 -14.89 -3.30 20.79
N ASP A 274 -14.23 -4.45 20.57
CA ASP A 274 -13.67 -5.24 21.66
C ASP A 274 -12.31 -4.71 22.12
N TYR A 275 -11.57 -4.14 21.17
CA TYR A 275 -10.30 -3.51 21.42
C TYR A 275 -10.03 -2.43 20.37
N LEU A 276 -9.33 -1.37 20.78
CA LEU A 276 -8.84 -0.33 19.89
C LEU A 276 -7.36 -0.09 20.16
N GLY A 277 -6.52 -0.54 19.23
CA GLY A 277 -5.08 -0.36 19.29
C GLY A 277 -4.61 0.77 18.41
N CYS A 278 -3.47 1.37 18.74
CA CYS A 278 -2.75 2.25 17.84
C CYS A 278 -1.25 1.97 17.85
N LYS A 279 -0.57 2.22 16.72
CA LYS A 279 0.88 2.07 16.63
C LYS A 279 1.49 3.14 15.75
N LEU A 280 2.59 3.73 16.22
CA LEU A 280 3.38 4.68 15.44
C LEU A 280 4.57 3.95 14.81
N VAL A 281 4.71 4.05 13.49
CA VAL A 281 5.73 3.34 12.72
C VAL A 281 6.50 4.34 11.87
N LYS A 282 7.83 4.38 12.01
CA LYS A 282 8.68 5.23 11.17
C LYS A 282 8.89 4.55 9.81
N ALA A 283 8.57 5.23 8.71
CA ALA A 283 8.83 4.75 7.36
C ALA A 283 10.08 5.40 6.75
N SER A 284 10.27 6.70 6.99
CA SER A 284 11.50 7.43 6.68
C SER A 284 11.71 8.55 7.70
N ASP A 285 12.76 9.36 7.55
CA ASP A 285 12.99 10.50 8.45
C ASP A 285 11.86 11.53 8.45
N ASN A 286 11.20 11.67 7.30
CA ASN A 286 10.15 12.66 7.10
C ASN A 286 8.76 12.05 6.89
N LEU A 287 8.60 10.73 7.07
CA LEU A 287 7.32 10.04 6.94
C LEU A 287 7.13 9.03 8.07
N LYS A 288 6.00 9.13 8.76
CA LYS A 288 5.55 8.19 9.78
C LYS A 288 4.14 7.71 9.47
N PHE A 289 3.88 6.47 9.82
CA PHE A 289 2.56 5.88 9.80
C PHE A 289 1.97 5.85 11.19
N LEU A 290 0.68 6.19 11.27
CA LEU A 290 -0.11 6.05 12.47
C LEU A 290 -1.20 5.04 12.21
N PHE A 291 -1.01 3.84 12.74
CA PHE A 291 -1.94 2.74 12.62
C PHE A 291 -3.01 2.84 13.70
N LEU A 292 -4.25 2.59 13.31
CA LEU A 292 -5.39 2.34 14.18
C LEU A 292 -5.95 0.96 13.85
N PHE A 293 -6.14 0.15 14.89
CA PHE A 293 -6.62 -1.22 14.77
C PHE A 293 -7.92 -1.35 15.56
N PRO A 294 -9.08 -1.03 14.94
CA PRO A 294 -10.36 -1.39 15.51
C PRO A 294 -10.55 -2.90 15.41
N VAL A 295 -10.73 -3.57 16.55
CA VAL A 295 -10.81 -5.02 16.64
C VAL A 295 -12.16 -5.44 17.19
N LYS A 296 -12.79 -6.41 16.53
CA LYS A 296 -13.96 -7.12 17.03
C LYS A 296 -13.67 -8.60 17.15
N TRP A 297 -14.11 -9.17 18.25
CA TRP A 297 -14.05 -10.58 18.58
C TRP A 297 -15.34 -11.27 18.13
N LEU A 298 -15.19 -12.36 17.37
CA LEU A 298 -16.30 -13.22 16.97
C LEU A 298 -16.30 -14.48 17.83
N ASP A 299 -17.23 -14.54 18.78
CA ASP A 299 -17.39 -15.67 19.70
C ASP A 299 -18.32 -16.77 19.16
N GLU A 300 -18.37 -16.94 17.84
CA GLU A 300 -19.24 -17.94 17.21
C GLU A 300 -18.46 -19.22 16.88
N GLU A 301 -19.09 -20.37 17.11
CA GLU A 301 -18.55 -21.66 16.70
C GLU A 301 -18.68 -21.86 15.19
N GLY A 302 -17.55 -21.96 14.51
CA GLY A 302 -17.49 -22.19 13.07
C GLY A 302 -16.25 -21.59 12.43
N THR A 303 -16.04 -21.93 11.17
CA THR A 303 -14.97 -21.36 10.35
C THR A 303 -15.52 -20.19 9.55
N VAL A 304 -14.93 -19.00 9.71
CA VAL A 304 -15.24 -17.85 8.87
C VAL A 304 -14.57 -18.03 7.51
N LEU A 305 -15.38 -17.97 6.46
CA LEU A 305 -14.97 -18.01 5.06
C LEU A 305 -14.97 -16.58 4.52
N VAL A 306 -13.84 -16.14 4.01
CA VAL A 306 -13.62 -14.77 3.53
C VAL A 306 -13.54 -14.78 2.01
N ASP A 307 -14.44 -14.04 1.38
CA ASP A 307 -14.48 -13.75 -0.05
C ASP A 307 -14.09 -12.28 -0.30
N GLU A 308 -13.84 -11.89 -1.55
CA GLU A 308 -13.49 -10.50 -1.91
C GLU A 308 -14.60 -9.51 -1.49
N ILE A 309 -15.86 -9.96 -1.52
CA ILE A 309 -17.06 -9.13 -1.33
C ILE A 309 -17.78 -9.44 -0.02
N LYS A 310 -17.75 -10.68 0.48
CA LYS A 310 -18.59 -11.13 1.60
C LYS A 310 -17.85 -12.00 2.61
N LEU A 311 -18.43 -12.12 3.80
CA LEU A 311 -18.01 -13.06 4.83
C LEU A 311 -19.12 -14.10 5.03
N GLU A 312 -18.76 -15.37 5.19
CA GLU A 312 -19.70 -16.45 5.48
C GLU A 312 -19.23 -17.25 6.70
N LEU A 313 -20.11 -17.51 7.66
CA LEU A 313 -19.81 -18.40 8.78
C LEU A 313 -20.26 -19.83 8.47
N LYS A 314 -19.32 -20.77 8.42
CA LYS A 314 -19.62 -22.18 8.27
C LYS A 314 -19.55 -22.88 9.62
N SER A 315 -20.71 -23.13 10.23
CA SER A 315 -20.81 -23.91 11.47
C SER A 315 -20.42 -25.37 11.25
N HIS A 316 -19.78 -25.97 12.25
CA HIS A 316 -19.51 -27.41 12.27
C HIS A 316 -20.77 -28.23 12.59
N THR A 317 -21.79 -27.60 13.15
CA THR A 317 -23.09 -28.23 13.40
C THR A 317 -23.98 -28.11 12.16
N LYS A 318 -24.69 -29.19 11.79
CA LYS A 318 -25.53 -29.24 10.57
C LYS A 318 -26.70 -28.24 10.55
N LYS A 319 -26.95 -27.51 11.63
CA LYS A 319 -27.95 -26.44 11.66
C LYS A 319 -27.29 -25.13 11.31
N ASN A 320 -27.54 -24.65 10.09
CA ASN A 320 -27.24 -23.27 9.72
C ASN A 320 -28.05 -22.35 10.64
N ASN A 321 -27.39 -21.77 11.64
CA ASN A 321 -28.04 -20.86 12.57
C ASN A 321 -28.09 -19.47 11.91
N LEU A 322 -29.27 -19.08 11.42
CA LEU A 322 -29.47 -17.79 10.74
C LEU A 322 -29.05 -16.61 11.62
N GLU A 323 -29.19 -16.76 12.94
CA GLU A 323 -28.75 -15.78 13.95
C GLU A 323 -27.24 -15.51 13.89
N ALA A 324 -26.41 -16.55 13.78
CA ALA A 324 -24.96 -16.39 13.72
C ALA A 324 -24.49 -15.68 12.44
N TYR A 325 -25.21 -15.89 11.32
CA TYR A 325 -24.97 -15.14 10.08
C TYR A 325 -25.32 -13.66 10.23
N ASN A 326 -26.49 -13.36 10.79
CA ASN A 326 -26.91 -11.98 11.04
C ASN A 326 -25.95 -11.27 12.02
N ASN A 327 -25.42 -11.99 13.00
CA ASN A 327 -24.42 -11.48 13.93
C ASN A 327 -23.12 -11.11 13.22
N LEU A 328 -22.60 -11.99 12.34
CA LEU A 328 -21.38 -11.72 11.58
C LEU A 328 -21.51 -10.47 10.68
N GLU A 329 -22.64 -10.33 9.99
CA GLU A 329 -22.90 -9.17 9.13
C GLU A 329 -22.99 -7.87 9.96
N HIS A 330 -23.67 -7.91 11.11
CA HIS A 330 -23.76 -6.77 12.02
C HIS A 330 -22.38 -6.39 12.59
N ILE A 331 -21.56 -7.38 12.99
CA ILE A 331 -20.19 -7.17 13.42
C ILE A 331 -19.35 -6.49 12.33
N ASN A 332 -19.45 -6.98 11.09
CA ASN A 332 -18.75 -6.40 9.95
C ASN A 332 -19.17 -4.94 9.74
N GLN A 333 -20.47 -4.66 9.72
CA GLN A 333 -20.99 -3.28 9.58
C GLN A 333 -20.50 -2.36 10.71
N ASN A 334 -20.47 -2.83 11.96
CA ASN A 334 -19.96 -2.05 13.09
C ASN A 334 -18.48 -1.71 12.95
N LEU A 335 -17.65 -2.66 12.51
CA LEU A 335 -16.22 -2.42 12.25
C LEU A 335 -16.02 -1.36 11.15
N LEU A 336 -16.82 -1.42 10.08
CA LEU A 336 -16.73 -0.47 8.97
C LEU A 336 -17.22 0.92 9.38
N GLN A 337 -18.33 0.99 10.11
CA GLN A 337 -18.82 2.25 10.65
C GLN A 337 -17.80 2.88 11.60
N ALA A 338 -17.17 2.08 12.47
CA ALA A 338 -16.13 2.56 13.37
C ALA A 338 -14.92 3.10 12.59
N ARG A 339 -14.45 2.38 11.56
CA ARG A 339 -13.36 2.82 10.67
C ARG A 339 -13.68 4.17 10.03
N ASP A 340 -14.86 4.30 9.43
CA ASP A 340 -15.25 5.51 8.69
C ASP A 340 -15.45 6.70 9.64
N SER A 341 -16.07 6.45 10.80
CA SER A 341 -16.26 7.48 11.84
C SER A 341 -14.93 7.95 12.43
N MET A 342 -13.96 7.05 12.65
CA MET A 342 -12.62 7.41 13.10
C MET A 342 -11.89 8.28 12.06
N TYR A 343 -12.00 7.93 10.77
CA TYR A 343 -11.41 8.73 9.69
C TYR A 343 -12.06 10.12 9.63
N GLU A 344 -13.37 10.21 9.74
CA GLU A 344 -14.09 11.48 9.77
C GLU A 344 -13.68 12.36 10.96
N ASP A 345 -13.55 11.78 12.16
CA ASP A 345 -13.14 12.50 13.37
C ASP A 345 -11.72 13.06 13.27
N LEU A 346 -10.79 12.27 12.72
CA LEU A 346 -9.43 12.70 12.43
C LEU A 346 -9.39 13.94 11.54
N VAL A 347 -10.32 14.04 10.58
CA VAL A 347 -10.39 15.15 9.63
C VAL A 347 -11.14 16.37 10.23
N ASN A 348 -12.24 16.12 10.94
CA ASN A 348 -13.22 17.16 11.32
C ASN A 348 -13.25 17.46 12.83
N ASN A 349 -13.39 16.44 13.69
CA ASN A 349 -13.84 16.59 15.08
C ASN A 349 -12.74 16.56 16.14
N GLN A 350 -11.48 16.32 15.75
CA GLN A 350 -10.27 16.48 16.57
C GLN A 350 -10.09 15.52 17.76
N ASN A 351 -11.10 14.77 18.23
CA ASN A 351 -10.99 13.92 19.42
C ASN A 351 -9.82 12.93 19.35
N ILE A 352 -9.67 12.23 18.23
CA ILE A 352 -8.55 11.28 18.02
C ILE A 352 -7.21 12.03 17.95
N ARG A 353 -7.18 13.24 17.36
CA ARG A 353 -5.95 14.06 17.29
C ARG A 353 -5.52 14.54 18.68
N GLU A 354 -6.46 14.96 19.51
CA GLU A 354 -6.21 15.34 20.90
C GLU A 354 -5.68 14.16 21.71
N PHE A 355 -6.24 12.96 21.50
CA PHE A 355 -5.70 11.73 22.08
C PHE A 355 -4.23 11.52 21.68
N PHE A 356 -3.90 11.61 20.39
CA PHE A 356 -2.51 11.46 19.94
C PHE A 356 -1.57 12.53 20.49
N GLN A 357 -2.04 13.77 20.62
CA GLN A 357 -1.25 14.84 21.25
C GLN A 357 -1.00 14.55 22.72
N LYS A 358 -2.04 14.15 23.47
CA LYS A 358 -1.96 13.94 24.92
C LYS A 358 -1.16 12.69 25.29
N TYR A 359 -1.37 11.58 24.59
CA TYR A 359 -0.84 10.27 24.97
C TYR A 359 0.37 9.81 24.16
N LEU A 360 0.44 10.18 22.87
CA LEU A 360 1.59 9.83 22.02
C LEU A 360 2.56 11.00 21.82
N GLN A 361 2.27 12.17 22.38
CA GLN A 361 3.05 13.41 22.18
C GLN A 361 3.19 13.77 20.69
N VAL A 362 2.19 13.42 19.88
CA VAL A 362 2.15 13.73 18.45
C VAL A 362 1.10 14.79 18.20
N THR A 363 1.54 16.03 17.98
CA THR A 363 0.66 17.13 17.58
C THR A 363 0.38 17.03 16.08
N LEU A 364 -0.73 16.39 15.71
CA LEU A 364 -1.16 16.27 14.32
C LEU A 364 -1.88 17.54 13.85
N SER A 365 -1.22 18.35 13.04
CA SER A 365 -1.87 19.42 12.27
C SER A 365 -2.36 18.88 10.93
N LEU A 366 -3.58 19.29 10.56
CA LEU A 366 -4.15 18.95 9.26
C LEU A 366 -3.90 20.11 8.30
N GLU A 367 -3.09 19.88 7.28
CA GLU A 367 -2.87 20.86 6.24
C GLU A 367 -4.11 20.93 5.35
N ARG A 368 -4.72 22.12 5.26
CA ARG A 368 -5.94 22.34 4.48
C ARG A 368 -5.66 23.11 3.21
N GLY A 369 -6.35 22.68 2.18
CA GLY A 369 -6.28 23.22 0.86
C GLY A 369 -7.25 24.37 0.61
N PHE A 370 -7.36 24.77 -0.65
CA PHE A 370 -8.40 25.73 -1.03
C PHE A 370 -9.78 25.08 -0.85
N GLY A 371 -10.74 25.81 -0.30
CA GLY A 371 -12.06 25.26 0.07
C GLY A 371 -12.01 24.26 1.23
N SER A 372 -11.05 24.42 2.15
CA SER A 372 -10.89 23.61 3.36
C SER A 372 -10.65 22.10 3.13
N LYS A 373 -10.34 21.69 1.89
CA LYS A 373 -10.06 20.29 1.55
C LYS A 373 -8.77 19.81 2.18
N SER A 374 -8.83 18.75 2.93
CA SER A 374 -7.67 18.13 3.59
C SER A 374 -6.62 17.66 2.58
N LEU A 375 -5.33 17.91 2.89
CA LEU A 375 -4.21 17.54 2.01
C LEU A 375 -3.31 16.47 2.63
N PHE A 376 -2.91 16.62 3.90
CA PHE A 376 -2.09 15.64 4.63
C PHE A 376 -2.00 16.04 6.10
N PHE A 377 -1.61 15.07 6.95
CA PHE A 377 -1.28 15.33 8.35
C PHE A 377 0.22 15.64 8.50
N LEU A 378 0.53 16.60 9.36
CA LEU A 378 1.88 17.01 9.73
C LEU A 378 2.07 16.94 11.24
N SER A 379 3.29 16.65 11.67
CA SER A 379 3.77 17.00 13.01
C SER A 379 5.21 17.45 12.91
N GLY A 380 5.46 18.74 13.12
CA GLY A 380 6.75 19.37 12.84
C GLY A 380 7.15 19.27 11.37
N SER A 381 8.30 18.64 11.08
CA SER A 381 8.79 18.41 9.71
C SER A 381 8.33 17.08 9.11
N SER A 382 7.75 16.18 9.91
CA SER A 382 7.36 14.84 9.46
C SER A 382 5.92 14.83 8.96
N GLN A 383 5.72 14.16 7.82
CA GLN A 383 4.41 13.77 7.32
C GLN A 383 3.88 12.57 8.11
N TYR A 384 2.59 12.59 8.42
CA TYR A 384 1.89 11.45 9.00
C TYR A 384 0.86 10.92 8.02
N LYS A 385 0.88 9.61 7.81
CA LYS A 385 -0.16 8.87 7.08
C LYS A 385 -0.92 8.03 8.08
N VAL A 386 -2.22 8.25 8.19
CA VAL A 386 -3.08 7.49 9.08
C VAL A 386 -3.63 6.29 8.32
N VAL A 387 -3.50 5.11 8.92
CA VAL A 387 -3.93 3.84 8.35
C VAL A 387 -4.86 3.17 9.36
N ILE A 388 -6.10 2.90 8.97
CA ILE A 388 -7.11 2.27 9.84
C ILE A 388 -7.39 0.88 9.28
N GLU A 389 -6.96 -0.15 10.00
CA GLU A 389 -7.03 -1.56 9.60
C GLU A 389 -7.99 -2.30 10.52
N PRO A 390 -9.28 -2.46 10.13
CA PRO A 390 -10.22 -3.25 10.91
C PRO A 390 -9.81 -4.72 10.93
N ILE A 391 -9.92 -5.34 12.10
CA ILE A 391 -9.53 -6.73 12.33
C ILE A 391 -10.69 -7.48 12.98
N LEU A 392 -11.11 -8.57 12.35
CA LEU A 392 -12.01 -9.55 12.92
C LEU A 392 -11.18 -10.68 13.55
N LEU A 393 -11.24 -10.81 14.87
CA LEU A 393 -10.63 -11.91 15.60
C LEU A 393 -11.61 -13.08 15.70
N CYS A 394 -11.18 -14.24 15.20
CA CYS A 394 -11.98 -15.46 15.17
C CYS A 394 -11.43 -16.49 16.17
N ASN A 395 -12.34 -17.24 16.78
CA ASN A 395 -12.00 -18.42 17.59
C ASN A 395 -11.33 -19.52 16.77
N ASN A 396 -11.88 -19.82 15.60
CA ASN A 396 -11.36 -20.83 14.68
C ASN A 396 -10.58 -20.17 13.53
N PRO A 397 -9.58 -20.87 12.95
CA PRO A 397 -8.79 -20.35 11.84
C PRO A 397 -9.66 -20.01 10.64
N PRO A 398 -9.78 -18.72 10.28
CA PRO A 398 -10.55 -18.31 9.11
C PRO A 398 -9.89 -18.83 7.84
N ARG A 399 -10.67 -18.91 6.75
CA ARG A 399 -10.17 -19.37 5.45
C ARG A 399 -10.58 -18.41 4.35
N SER A 400 -9.66 -18.12 3.45
CA SER A 400 -10.02 -17.42 2.21
C SER A 400 -10.61 -18.41 1.20
N MET A 401 -11.66 -17.96 0.52
CA MET A 401 -12.36 -18.73 -0.53
C MET A 401 -11.69 -18.59 -1.90
N GLU A 402 -10.96 -17.50 -2.12
CA GLU A 402 -10.39 -17.18 -3.43
C GLU A 402 -8.98 -17.73 -3.61
N LYS A 403 -8.11 -17.53 -2.61
CA LYS A 403 -6.70 -17.93 -2.65
C LYS A 403 -6.26 -18.47 -1.30
N THR A 404 -5.18 -19.25 -1.28
CA THR A 404 -4.54 -19.64 -0.01
C THR A 404 -3.72 -18.46 0.49
N LEU A 405 -4.23 -17.78 1.51
CA LEU A 405 -3.69 -16.56 2.08
C LEU A 405 -3.24 -16.82 3.52
N ALA A 406 -2.13 -16.19 3.93
CA ALA A 406 -1.66 -16.25 5.31
C ALA A 406 -2.67 -15.58 6.26
N PHE A 407 -3.27 -14.47 5.81
CA PHE A 407 -4.28 -13.73 6.56
C PHE A 407 -5.53 -13.54 5.67
N PRO A 408 -6.60 -14.32 5.88
CA PRO A 408 -7.84 -14.13 5.12
C PRO A 408 -8.29 -12.67 5.12
N TYR A 409 -8.52 -12.12 3.93
CA TYR A 409 -8.69 -10.69 3.72
C TYR A 409 -9.85 -10.38 2.76
N GLN A 410 -10.77 -9.52 3.19
CA GLN A 410 -11.89 -9.02 2.41
C GLN A 410 -11.51 -7.67 1.80
N ARG A 411 -11.24 -7.65 0.49
CA ARG A 411 -10.69 -6.48 -0.20
C ARG A 411 -11.69 -5.33 -0.34
N SER A 412 -12.99 -5.62 -0.51
CA SER A 412 -14.02 -4.59 -0.64
C SER A 412 -14.09 -3.65 0.57
N THR A 413 -13.79 -4.20 1.74
CA THR A 413 -13.93 -3.53 3.04
C THR A 413 -12.59 -3.31 3.75
N ASN A 414 -11.48 -3.80 3.20
CA ASN A 414 -10.16 -3.78 3.83
C ASN A 414 -10.19 -4.39 5.24
N LEU A 415 -10.80 -5.56 5.37
CA LEU A 415 -10.96 -6.27 6.64
C LEU A 415 -10.12 -7.55 6.65
N HIS A 416 -9.29 -7.70 7.68
CA HIS A 416 -8.58 -8.96 7.96
C HIS A 416 -9.38 -9.80 8.95
N ALA A 417 -9.53 -11.08 8.65
CA ALA A 417 -10.02 -12.06 9.62
C ALA A 417 -8.85 -12.95 10.03
N VAL A 418 -8.53 -12.99 11.32
CA VAL A 418 -7.38 -13.74 11.85
C VAL A 418 -7.70 -14.42 13.18
N THR A 419 -6.90 -15.41 13.56
CA THR A 419 -6.95 -15.95 14.92
C THR A 419 -6.12 -15.10 15.87
N ARG A 420 -6.21 -15.40 17.17
CA ARG A 420 -5.33 -14.83 18.20
C ARG A 420 -3.84 -15.03 17.87
N LEU A 421 -3.46 -16.21 17.36
CA LEU A 421 -2.06 -16.56 17.09
C LEU A 421 -1.49 -15.77 15.91
N ASP A 422 -2.34 -15.42 14.94
CA ASP A 422 -1.93 -14.74 13.71
C ASP A 422 -1.95 -13.21 13.82
N LEU A 423 -2.49 -12.66 14.91
CA LEU A 423 -2.62 -11.23 15.13
C LEU A 423 -1.27 -10.49 15.14
N ALA A 424 -0.30 -10.99 15.91
CA ALA A 424 1.03 -10.38 15.98
C ALA A 424 1.80 -10.48 14.64
N PRO A 425 1.81 -11.64 13.94
CA PRO A 425 2.30 -11.74 12.57
C PRO A 425 1.62 -10.79 11.60
N LEU A 426 0.28 -10.63 11.67
CA LEU A 426 -0.48 -9.71 10.82
C LEU A 426 0.00 -8.27 11.02
N ILE A 427 0.11 -7.80 12.27
CA ILE A 427 0.53 -6.41 12.55
C ILE A 427 1.93 -6.16 11.99
N LYS A 428 2.87 -7.09 12.17
CA LYS A 428 4.22 -7.01 11.58
C LYS A 428 4.20 -7.01 10.05
N PHE A 429 3.31 -7.80 9.45
CA PHE A 429 3.12 -7.80 8.00
C PHE A 429 2.58 -6.46 7.50
N LEU A 430 1.56 -5.90 8.15
CA LEU A 430 1.00 -4.59 7.79
C LEU A 430 2.07 -3.50 7.85
N GLU A 431 2.89 -3.47 8.90
CA GLU A 431 4.03 -2.54 8.99
C GLU A 431 4.96 -2.62 7.78
N LYS A 432 5.41 -3.83 7.45
CA LYS A 432 6.28 -4.06 6.29
C LYS A 432 5.59 -3.69 4.99
N LYS A 433 4.34 -4.11 4.78
CA LYS A 433 3.51 -3.80 3.61
C LYS A 433 3.50 -2.31 3.34
N TYR A 434 3.13 -1.49 4.32
CA TYR A 434 3.03 -0.04 4.11
C TYR A 434 4.40 0.64 3.97
N GLN A 435 5.42 0.18 4.68
CA GLN A 435 6.80 0.67 4.48
C GLN A 435 7.31 0.39 3.05
N MET A 436 7.03 -0.81 2.53
CA MET A 436 7.39 -1.22 1.17
C MET A 436 6.68 -0.41 0.10
N ILE A 437 5.37 -0.18 0.27
CA ILE A 437 4.59 0.64 -0.67
C ILE A 437 5.20 2.04 -0.75
N GLU A 438 5.56 2.66 0.38
CA GLU A 438 6.19 3.99 0.37
C GLU A 438 7.60 3.99 -0.20
N LYS A 439 8.41 2.97 0.10
CA LYS A 439 9.78 2.85 -0.42
C LYS A 439 9.81 2.81 -1.94
N ARG A 440 8.78 2.23 -2.58
CA ARG A 440 8.72 2.03 -4.04
C ARG A 440 7.83 2.98 -4.80
N THR A 441 6.84 3.56 -4.15
CA THR A 441 6.07 4.63 -4.78
C THR A 441 7.02 5.80 -4.97
N LYS A 442 7.56 5.97 -6.19
CA LYS A 442 8.47 7.07 -6.59
C LYS A 442 7.94 8.48 -6.27
N LYS A 443 6.69 8.58 -5.82
CA LYS A 443 6.11 9.77 -5.22
C LYS A 443 6.88 10.08 -3.95
N THR A 444 7.85 10.97 -4.13
CA THR A 444 8.48 11.79 -3.14
C THR A 444 7.52 12.21 -2.02
N ASN A 445 8.06 12.40 -0.82
CA ASN A 445 7.34 12.91 0.34
C ASN A 445 6.39 14.04 -0.10
N LEU A 446 5.08 13.84 0.07
CA LEU A 446 4.06 14.76 -0.46
C LEU A 446 4.24 16.17 0.09
N VAL A 447 4.78 16.29 1.30
CA VAL A 447 5.12 17.56 1.93
C VAL A 447 6.24 18.26 1.18
N LYS A 448 7.27 17.51 0.78
CA LYS A 448 8.40 18.05 0.00
C LYS A 448 7.90 18.54 -1.37
N ASP A 449 7.06 17.77 -2.04
CA ASP A 449 6.50 18.14 -3.34
C ASP A 449 5.56 19.33 -3.24
N PHE A 450 4.72 19.36 -2.20
CA PHE A 450 3.84 20.49 -1.93
C PHE A 450 4.64 21.77 -1.68
N ARG A 451 5.63 21.74 -0.77
CA ARG A 451 6.52 22.88 -0.49
C ARG A 451 7.30 23.32 -1.72
N GLN A 452 7.83 22.37 -2.51
CA GLN A 452 8.52 22.69 -3.76
C GLN A 452 7.58 23.33 -4.78
N SER A 453 6.31 22.90 -4.84
CA SER A 453 5.31 23.49 -5.73
C SER A 453 4.93 24.92 -5.30
N GLU A 454 4.85 25.16 -4.00
CA GLU A 454 4.60 26.48 -3.41
C GLU A 454 5.78 27.43 -3.64
N GLU A 455 7.00 26.95 -3.40
CA GLU A 455 8.23 27.71 -3.66
C GLU A 455 8.36 28.04 -5.14
N LYS A 456 8.10 27.09 -6.04
CA LYS A 456 8.06 27.34 -7.49
C LYS A 456 7.03 28.40 -7.86
N LEU A 457 5.85 28.39 -7.24
CA LEU A 457 4.84 29.44 -7.46
C LEU A 457 5.39 30.80 -6.99
N ARG A 458 5.89 30.89 -5.76
CA ARG A 458 6.41 32.14 -5.18
C ARG A 458 7.56 32.71 -6.00
N THR A 459 8.50 31.87 -6.40
CA THR A 459 9.66 32.26 -7.21
C THR A 459 9.23 32.72 -8.61
N ARG A 460 8.29 32.02 -9.26
CA ARG A 460 7.74 32.45 -10.56
C ARG A 460 6.99 33.76 -10.47
N VAL A 461 6.12 33.93 -9.47
CA VAL A 461 5.38 35.18 -9.25
C VAL A 461 6.34 36.34 -9.01
N ARG A 462 7.37 36.14 -8.17
CA ARG A 462 8.42 37.14 -7.90
C ARG A 462 9.23 37.48 -9.14
N ALA A 463 9.59 36.49 -9.96
CA ALA A 463 10.31 36.73 -11.21
C ALA A 463 9.45 37.54 -12.20
N THR A 464 8.15 37.24 -12.29
CA THR A 464 7.23 37.98 -13.15
C THR A 464 6.82 39.35 -12.63
N SER A 465 6.99 39.64 -11.34
CA SER A 465 6.72 40.97 -10.79
C SER A 465 7.90 41.94 -10.97
N LEU A 466 9.12 41.45 -11.23
CA LEU A 466 10.31 42.27 -11.43
C LEU A 466 10.18 43.26 -12.61
N PRO A 467 9.67 42.87 -13.80
CA PRO A 467 9.45 43.80 -14.91
C PRO A 467 8.43 44.89 -14.59
N ILE A 468 7.41 44.57 -13.78
CA ILE A 468 6.38 45.54 -13.38
C ILE A 468 6.94 46.56 -12.42
N PHE A 469 7.75 46.10 -11.46
CA PHE A 469 8.47 47.00 -10.58
C PHE A 469 9.37 47.94 -11.39
N GLY A 470 10.12 47.42 -12.38
CA GLY A 470 10.90 48.24 -13.31
C GLY A 470 10.05 49.25 -14.10
N TYR A 471 8.88 48.82 -14.59
CA TYR A 471 7.91 49.69 -15.25
C TYR A 471 7.40 50.80 -14.33
N SER A 472 7.06 50.50 -13.07
CA SER A 472 6.62 51.48 -12.08
C SER A 472 7.70 52.51 -11.76
N VAL A 473 8.96 52.08 -11.63
CA VAL A 473 10.10 53.00 -11.43
C VAL A 473 10.30 53.91 -12.64
N ALA A 474 10.20 53.37 -13.86
CA ALA A 474 10.29 54.18 -15.09
C ALA A 474 9.17 55.22 -15.17
N LEU A 475 7.94 54.84 -14.83
CA LEU A 475 6.79 55.75 -14.79
C LEU A 475 7.00 56.87 -13.76
N PHE A 476 7.52 56.52 -12.58
CA PHE A 476 7.87 57.50 -11.54
C PHE A 476 8.90 58.51 -12.04
N ILE A 477 9.98 58.06 -12.69
CA ILE A 477 11.01 58.96 -13.26
C ILE A 477 10.41 59.90 -14.31
N ILE A 478 9.57 59.39 -15.22
CA ILE A 478 8.91 60.19 -16.27
C ILE A 478 7.98 61.23 -15.67
N TYR A 479 7.25 60.87 -14.61
CA TYR A 479 6.36 61.79 -13.90
C TYR A 479 7.14 62.96 -13.27
N PHE A 480 8.24 62.66 -12.56
CA PHE A 480 9.09 63.70 -11.96
C PHE A 480 9.85 64.56 -12.98
N ALA A 481 10.11 64.03 -14.17
CA ALA A 481 10.74 64.76 -15.26
C ALA A 481 9.75 65.63 -16.07
N GLU A 482 8.46 65.69 -15.69
CA GLU A 482 7.40 66.46 -16.37
C GLU A 482 7.20 66.10 -17.86
N LEU A 483 7.54 64.88 -18.25
CA LEU A 483 7.42 64.41 -19.64
C LEU A 483 6.00 63.92 -19.99
N TYR A 484 5.01 64.80 -19.84
CA TYR A 484 3.58 64.44 -19.91
C TYR A 484 3.14 63.78 -21.24
N PHE A 485 3.78 64.11 -22.37
CA PHE A 485 3.46 63.48 -23.66
C PHE A 485 3.76 61.97 -23.67
N LEU A 486 4.85 61.54 -23.04
CA LEU A 486 5.22 60.13 -22.91
C LEU A 486 4.25 59.37 -21.99
N LEU A 487 3.63 60.07 -21.04
CA LEU A 487 2.77 59.49 -20.02
C LEU A 487 1.54 58.79 -20.62
N ARG A 488 0.95 59.34 -21.69
CA ARG A 488 -0.21 58.73 -22.37
C ARG A 488 0.16 57.41 -23.04
N LEU A 489 1.29 57.37 -23.74
CA LEU A 489 1.77 56.17 -24.42
C LEU A 489 2.20 55.11 -23.42
N LEU A 490 2.92 55.51 -22.36
CA LEU A 490 3.30 54.60 -21.29
C LEU A 490 2.06 53.99 -20.64
N ASN A 491 1.03 54.78 -20.31
CA ASN A 491 -0.16 54.28 -19.64
C ASN A 491 -0.88 53.18 -20.44
N THR A 492 -0.99 53.31 -21.77
CA THR A 492 -1.55 52.24 -22.63
C THR A 492 -0.70 50.97 -22.60
N ILE A 493 0.63 51.12 -22.65
CA ILE A 493 1.56 49.99 -22.52
C ILE A 493 1.45 49.36 -21.12
N GLY A 494 1.33 50.18 -20.07
CA GLY A 494 1.18 49.74 -18.68
C GLY A 494 -0.05 48.89 -18.48
N LEU A 495 -1.21 49.29 -19.03
CA LEU A 495 -2.42 48.48 -18.97
C LEU A 495 -2.23 47.12 -19.66
N ALA A 496 -1.54 47.09 -20.82
CA ALA A 496 -1.22 45.83 -21.50
C ALA A 496 -0.27 44.94 -20.65
N VAL A 497 0.78 45.53 -20.07
CA VAL A 497 1.73 44.83 -19.18
C VAL A 497 1.02 44.27 -17.94
N VAL A 498 0.12 45.03 -17.33
CA VAL A 498 -0.70 44.57 -16.19
C VAL A 498 -1.60 43.40 -16.61
N GLY A 499 -2.23 43.48 -17.79
CA GLY A 499 -3.05 42.38 -18.32
C GLY A 499 -2.24 41.10 -18.55
N ILE A 500 -1.05 41.21 -19.13
CA ILE A 500 -0.12 40.08 -19.31
C ILE A 500 0.29 39.50 -17.96
N TYR A 501 0.64 40.35 -16.99
CA TYR A 501 1.01 39.90 -15.65
C TYR A 501 -0.10 39.15 -14.95
N ILE A 502 -1.32 39.71 -14.92
CA ILE A 502 -2.48 39.05 -14.31
C ILE A 502 -2.70 37.68 -14.97
N SER A 503 -2.56 37.60 -16.29
CA SER A 503 -2.68 36.35 -17.04
C SER A 503 -1.61 35.31 -16.65
N LEU A 504 -0.35 35.73 -16.53
CA LEU A 504 0.76 34.86 -16.10
C LEU A 504 0.61 34.39 -14.65
N VAL A 505 0.28 35.30 -13.73
CA VAL A 505 0.01 34.96 -12.32
C VAL A 505 -1.16 33.98 -12.22
N THR A 506 -2.24 34.22 -12.98
CA THR A 506 -3.39 33.31 -13.04
C THR A 506 -2.98 31.93 -13.57
N LEU A 507 -2.13 31.86 -14.60
CA LEU A 507 -1.62 30.60 -15.14
C LEU A 507 -0.75 29.84 -14.13
N PHE A 508 0.15 30.54 -13.42
CA PHE A 508 0.98 29.92 -12.38
C PHE A 508 0.13 29.44 -11.20
N TYR A 509 -0.82 30.25 -10.78
CA TYR A 509 -1.77 29.90 -9.74
C TYR A 509 -2.62 28.69 -10.14
N PHE A 510 -3.09 28.62 -11.40
CA PHE A 510 -3.83 27.49 -11.93
C PHE A 510 -3.01 26.19 -11.92
N ASN A 511 -1.73 26.27 -12.29
CA ASN A 511 -0.83 25.12 -12.23
C ASN A 511 -0.59 24.63 -10.79
N PHE A 512 -0.37 25.55 -9.85
CA PHE A 512 -0.29 25.23 -8.43
C PHE A 512 -1.60 24.60 -7.91
N TYR A 513 -2.74 25.17 -8.28
CA TYR A 513 -4.06 24.65 -7.94
C TYR A 513 -4.29 23.24 -8.47
N ARG A 514 -3.87 22.94 -9.70
CA ARG A 514 -3.96 21.59 -10.29
C ARG A 514 -3.15 20.57 -9.47
N ASN A 515 -1.96 20.94 -9.01
CA ASN A 515 -1.15 20.07 -8.15
C ASN A 515 -1.81 19.90 -6.78
N LYS A 516 -2.33 20.98 -6.19
CA LYS A 516 -3.07 20.96 -4.92
C LYS A 516 -4.28 20.03 -4.96
N LYS A 517 -5.05 20.06 -6.06
CA LYS A 517 -6.18 19.15 -6.29
C LYS A 517 -5.74 17.68 -6.33
N ARG A 518 -4.57 17.37 -6.92
CA ARG A 518 -4.02 16.00 -6.92
C ARG A 518 -3.70 15.52 -5.50
N PHE A 519 -3.12 16.39 -4.66
CA PHE A 519 -2.85 16.07 -3.26
C PHE A 519 -4.13 15.82 -2.46
N ALA A 520 -5.16 16.65 -2.65
CA ALA A 520 -6.46 16.46 -2.00
C ALA A 520 -7.09 15.11 -2.38
N VAL A 521 -7.10 14.76 -3.67
CA VAL A 521 -7.63 13.48 -4.14
C VAL A 521 -6.84 12.31 -3.54
N GLN A 522 -5.50 12.42 -3.46
CA GLN A 522 -4.67 11.38 -2.85
C GLN A 522 -4.90 11.23 -1.33
N PHE A 523 -5.26 12.31 -0.63
CA PHE A 523 -5.59 12.26 0.79
C PHE A 523 -6.97 11.69 1.06
N GLU A 524 -7.97 12.13 0.29
CA GLU A 524 -9.37 11.67 0.40
C GLU A 524 -9.50 10.18 0.00
N THR A 525 -8.56 9.64 -0.79
CA THR A 525 -8.56 8.23 -1.18
C THR A 525 -7.91 7.35 -0.11
N PRO A 526 -8.66 6.42 0.52
CA PRO A 526 -8.10 5.48 1.48
C PRO A 526 -6.93 4.73 0.88
N TYR A 527 -5.93 4.46 1.71
CA TYR A 527 -4.65 3.96 1.21
C TYR A 527 -4.77 2.62 0.46
N TYR A 528 -5.65 1.72 0.91
CA TYR A 528 -5.91 0.43 0.27
C TYR A 528 -6.65 0.54 -1.08
N LEU A 529 -7.28 1.69 -1.37
CA LEU A 529 -7.94 1.98 -2.65
C LEU A 529 -7.05 2.77 -3.60
N GLN A 530 -5.86 3.17 -3.18
CA GLN A 530 -4.95 3.89 -4.07
C GLN A 530 -4.48 2.93 -5.18
N ASN A 531 -4.58 3.37 -6.43
CA ASN A 531 -4.02 2.63 -7.56
C ASN A 531 -2.49 2.64 -7.42
N LEU A 532 -1.95 1.54 -6.92
CA LEU A 532 -0.52 1.30 -6.80
C LEU A 532 -0.04 0.61 -8.08
N GLU A 533 0.86 1.27 -8.80
CA GLU A 533 1.51 0.71 -9.97
C GLU A 533 2.86 0.13 -9.54
N PHE A 534 2.95 -1.19 -9.47
CA PHE A 534 4.19 -1.91 -9.19
C PHE A 534 4.75 -2.53 -10.47
N SER A 535 6.06 -2.40 -10.68
CA SER A 535 6.76 -3.16 -11.71
C SER A 535 7.15 -4.54 -11.20
N GLU A 536 7.44 -5.48 -12.11
CA GLU A 536 7.89 -6.82 -11.73
C GLU A 536 9.23 -6.79 -10.96
N ILE A 537 10.06 -5.78 -11.21
CA ILE A 537 11.31 -5.54 -10.48
C ILE A 537 11.02 -5.16 -9.03
N ASP A 538 10.01 -4.32 -8.78
CA ASP A 538 9.64 -3.95 -7.41
C ASP A 538 9.18 -5.17 -6.60
N LEU A 539 8.45 -6.09 -7.25
CA LEU A 539 7.98 -7.33 -6.63
C LEU A 539 9.12 -8.34 -6.40
N LEU A 540 10.13 -8.37 -7.27
CA LEU A 540 11.35 -9.17 -7.03
C LEU A 540 12.08 -8.68 -5.77
N ASP A 541 12.21 -7.37 -5.61
CA ASP A 541 12.84 -6.80 -4.43
C ASP A 541 12.01 -7.08 -3.16
N PHE A 542 10.67 -7.07 -3.26
CA PHE A 542 9.81 -7.46 -2.14
C PHE A 542 9.97 -8.92 -1.75
N LYS A 543 10.25 -9.81 -2.71
CA LYS A 543 10.53 -11.22 -2.45
C LYS A 543 11.80 -11.45 -1.63
N GLU A 544 12.75 -10.52 -1.65
CA GLU A 544 13.95 -10.61 -0.80
C GLU A 544 13.63 -10.30 0.68
N GLU A 545 12.61 -9.49 0.94
CA GLU A 545 12.25 -9.00 2.27
C GLU A 545 11.01 -9.73 2.90
N LEU A 546 10.17 -10.36 2.06
CA LEU A 546 8.96 -11.10 2.44
C LEU A 546 9.08 -12.59 2.10
N THR A 547 8.46 -13.44 2.92
CA THR A 547 8.29 -14.86 2.60
C THR A 547 7.32 -15.04 1.43
N ASP A 548 7.38 -16.19 0.74
CA ASP A 548 6.48 -16.48 -0.39
C ASP A 548 4.99 -16.37 -0.01
N GLU A 549 4.62 -16.77 1.21
CA GLU A 549 3.26 -16.63 1.76
C GLU A 549 2.85 -15.16 1.94
N LEU A 550 3.74 -14.33 2.52
CA LEU A 550 3.47 -12.91 2.74
C LEU A 550 3.52 -12.11 1.44
N LEU A 551 4.32 -12.53 0.46
CA LEU A 551 4.34 -11.92 -0.86
C LEU A 551 3.05 -12.23 -1.63
N THR A 552 2.53 -13.45 -1.48
CA THR A 552 1.22 -13.84 -2.02
C THR A 552 0.11 -13.01 -1.37
N GLN A 553 0.15 -12.84 -0.04
CA GLN A 553 -0.75 -11.95 0.70
C GLN A 553 -0.69 -10.52 0.14
N PHE A 554 0.51 -9.95 0.05
CA PHE A 554 0.73 -8.60 -0.46
C PHE A 554 0.17 -8.43 -1.89
N GLY A 555 0.46 -9.39 -2.76
CA GLY A 555 -0.01 -9.41 -4.14
C GLY A 555 -1.53 -9.40 -4.22
N TYR A 556 -2.21 -10.22 -3.42
CA TYR A 556 -3.66 -10.25 -3.37
C TYR A 556 -4.26 -8.93 -2.85
N GLU A 557 -3.74 -8.40 -1.73
CA GLU A 557 -4.28 -7.17 -1.12
C GLU A 557 -4.13 -5.95 -2.06
N CYS A 558 -2.94 -5.77 -2.64
CA CYS A 558 -2.62 -4.58 -3.41
C CYS A 558 -3.05 -4.69 -4.87
N LEU A 559 -2.82 -5.84 -5.51
CA LEU A 559 -3.01 -6.01 -6.96
C LEU A 559 -4.30 -6.78 -7.30
N GLY A 560 -4.85 -7.53 -6.34
CA GLY A 560 -6.07 -8.30 -6.50
C GLY A 560 -5.86 -9.69 -7.11
N LYS A 561 -6.96 -10.44 -7.20
CA LYS A 561 -6.94 -11.84 -7.67
C LYS A 561 -6.47 -12.03 -9.12
N ASN A 562 -6.72 -11.03 -9.97
CA ASN A 562 -6.45 -11.09 -11.41
C ASN A 562 -5.04 -10.62 -11.80
N ALA A 563 -4.20 -10.30 -10.82
CA ALA A 563 -2.85 -9.84 -11.07
C ALA A 563 -1.99 -10.96 -11.67
N ARG A 564 -1.42 -10.72 -12.86
CA ARG A 564 -0.56 -11.67 -13.58
C ARG A 564 0.89 -11.21 -13.54
N PHE A 565 1.53 -11.42 -12.40
CA PHE A 565 2.96 -11.18 -12.24
C PHE A 565 3.66 -12.51 -12.03
N GLY A 566 4.70 -12.78 -12.82
CA GLY A 566 5.39 -14.08 -12.78
C GLY A 566 5.98 -14.39 -11.41
N VAL A 567 6.44 -13.36 -10.69
CA VAL A 567 6.96 -13.47 -9.32
C VAL A 567 5.89 -13.96 -8.33
N ILE A 568 4.69 -13.37 -8.39
CA ILE A 568 3.58 -13.73 -7.51
C ILE A 568 3.09 -15.14 -7.84
N GLU A 569 2.93 -15.46 -9.13
CA GLU A 569 2.52 -16.81 -9.56
C GLU A 569 3.52 -17.89 -9.12
N GLN A 570 4.83 -17.60 -9.15
CA GLN A 570 5.86 -18.50 -8.64
C GLN A 570 5.76 -18.69 -7.12
N SER A 571 5.57 -17.60 -6.37
CA SER A 571 5.44 -17.68 -4.91
C SER A 571 4.13 -18.36 -4.48
N GLU A 572 3.05 -18.19 -5.24
CA GLU A 572 1.79 -18.94 -5.08
C GLU A 572 2.02 -20.45 -5.30
N ALA A 573 2.71 -20.82 -6.39
CA ALA A 573 3.02 -22.22 -6.69
C ALA A 573 3.93 -22.86 -5.62
N ASN A 574 4.93 -22.13 -5.12
CA ASN A 574 5.80 -22.58 -4.04
C ASN A 574 5.00 -22.80 -2.75
N THR A 575 4.14 -21.85 -2.39
CA THR A 575 3.29 -21.94 -1.18
C THR A 575 2.37 -23.15 -1.25
N LEU A 576 1.74 -23.40 -2.42
CA LEU A 576 0.90 -24.58 -2.62
C LEU A 576 1.70 -25.88 -2.53
N LYS A 577 2.92 -25.92 -3.09
CA LYS A 577 3.80 -27.09 -3.03
C LYS A 577 4.20 -27.40 -1.59
N ASN A 578 4.63 -26.40 -0.83
CA ASN A 578 5.00 -26.56 0.57
C ASN A 578 3.81 -27.07 1.41
N ASN A 579 2.62 -26.50 1.21
CA ASN A 579 1.41 -26.95 1.89
C ASN A 579 1.02 -28.40 1.57
N LEU A 580 1.27 -28.85 0.34
CA LEU A 580 1.05 -30.24 -0.05
C LEU A 580 2.09 -31.19 0.55
N GLU A 581 3.34 -30.75 0.67
CA GLU A 581 4.41 -31.53 1.30
C GLU A 581 4.17 -31.68 2.81
N VAL A 582 3.79 -30.60 3.51
CA VAL A 582 3.43 -30.65 4.94
C VAL A 582 2.27 -31.62 5.19
N LYS A 583 1.21 -31.56 4.38
CA LYS A 583 0.07 -32.49 4.47
C LYS A 583 0.44 -33.96 4.19
N ARG A 584 1.49 -34.21 3.40
CA ARG A 584 1.98 -35.57 3.16
C ARG A 584 2.80 -36.11 4.33
N MET A 585 3.47 -35.26 5.09
CA MET A 585 4.27 -35.66 6.25
C MET A 585 3.45 -35.84 7.54
N GLU A 586 2.30 -35.17 7.67
CA GLU A 586 1.37 -35.32 8.80
C GLU A 586 0.97 -36.78 9.13
N PRO A 587 0.58 -37.63 8.15
CA PRO A 587 0.22 -39.03 8.44
C PRO A 587 1.44 -39.91 8.81
N GLU A 588 2.66 -39.56 8.39
CA GLU A 588 3.86 -40.34 8.76
C GLU A 588 4.26 -40.14 10.23
N PHE A 589 4.02 -38.94 10.79
CA PHE A 589 4.28 -38.66 12.20
C PHE A 589 3.27 -39.32 13.15
N GLN A 590 1.99 -39.46 12.76
CA GLN A 590 1.00 -40.18 13.56
C GLN A 590 1.30 -41.68 13.65
N ASN A 591 1.89 -42.27 12.61
CA ASN A 591 2.29 -43.69 12.59
C ASN A 591 3.62 -43.99 13.32
N MET A 592 4.46 -42.98 13.60
CA MET A 592 5.70 -43.17 14.38
C MET A 592 5.48 -43.08 15.91
N PHE A 593 4.34 -42.58 16.37
CA PHE A 593 4.04 -42.41 17.79
C PHE A 593 2.85 -43.26 18.27
N GLU A 594 2.40 -44.25 17.51
CA GLU A 594 1.61 -45.33 18.10
C GLU A 594 2.55 -46.15 19.01
N PRO A 595 2.35 -46.15 20.35
CA PRO A 595 3.12 -47.01 21.22
C PRO A 595 2.82 -48.46 20.83
N GLU A 596 3.87 -49.26 20.63
CA GLU A 596 3.78 -50.71 20.54
C GLU A 596 2.81 -51.19 21.62
N GLN A 597 1.67 -51.73 21.19
CA GLN A 597 0.73 -52.37 22.09
C GLN A 597 1.49 -53.48 22.82
N VAL A 598 1.77 -53.24 24.10
CA VAL A 598 2.20 -54.28 25.04
C VAL A 598 1.12 -55.37 24.97
N LYS A 599 1.51 -56.53 24.45
CA LYS A 599 0.72 -57.76 24.47
C LYS A 599 0.33 -58.07 25.91
N ALA A 600 -0.89 -57.70 26.30
CA ALA A 600 -1.50 -58.19 27.52
C ALA A 600 -1.99 -59.61 27.26
N GLU A 601 -1.38 -60.56 27.96
CA GLU A 601 -1.77 -61.96 28.00
C GLU A 601 -3.23 -62.12 28.45
N THR A 602 -3.88 -63.05 27.74
CA THR A 602 -5.12 -63.75 28.05
C THR A 602 -5.39 -63.99 29.54
N VAL A 603 -6.51 -63.45 30.05
CA VAL A 603 -7.31 -64.12 31.08
C VAL A 603 -8.79 -64.05 30.69
N SER A 604 -9.41 -65.21 30.83
CA SER A 604 -10.71 -65.68 30.37
C SER A 604 -11.96 -65.04 31.01
N ASN A 605 -13.07 -65.20 30.27
CA ASN A 605 -14.48 -65.30 30.69
C ASN A 605 -15.26 -64.01 31.01
N SER A 606 -16.15 -63.63 30.11
CA SER A 606 -17.57 -63.97 30.25
C SER A 606 -18.39 -63.52 29.04
N THR A 607 -19.36 -64.38 28.73
CA THR A 607 -20.36 -64.29 27.68
C THR A 607 -21.30 -63.09 27.84
N THR A 608 -21.52 -62.33 26.76
CA THR A 608 -22.87 -61.93 26.35
C THR A 608 -22.93 -61.70 24.84
N LYS A 609 -23.75 -62.52 24.19
CA LYS A 609 -24.30 -62.35 22.84
C LYS A 609 -24.90 -60.94 22.69
N TYR A 610 -24.61 -60.24 21.60
CA TYR A 610 -25.59 -59.62 20.68
C TYR A 610 -24.82 -58.77 19.63
N GLY A 611 -25.03 -59.04 18.34
CA GLY A 611 -25.04 -57.96 17.36
C GLY A 611 -24.00 -57.91 16.23
N SER A 612 -23.36 -59.01 15.82
CA SER A 612 -22.65 -59.07 14.52
C SER A 612 -23.63 -59.38 13.37
N LYS A 613 -24.18 -58.34 12.76
CA LYS A 613 -24.72 -58.38 11.38
C LYS A 613 -24.17 -57.12 10.70
N TYR A 614 -23.70 -57.25 9.47
CA TYR A 614 -23.01 -56.24 8.64
C TYR A 614 -21.47 -56.23 8.71
N SER A 615 -20.81 -57.37 8.45
CA SER A 615 -19.40 -57.34 8.00
C SER A 615 -19.04 -58.41 6.96
N SER A 616 -20.00 -58.93 6.21
CA SER A 616 -19.72 -59.88 5.12
C SER A 616 -20.56 -59.52 3.90
N PHE A 617 -20.09 -58.56 3.10
CA PHE A 617 -20.65 -58.35 1.76
C PHE A 617 -19.68 -57.82 0.70
N LEU A 618 -18.38 -57.69 1.00
CA LEU A 618 -17.37 -57.42 -0.02
C LEU A 618 -16.12 -58.21 0.37
N ASP A 619 -15.67 -59.06 -0.56
CA ASP A 619 -14.66 -60.15 -0.52
C ASP A 619 -15.42 -61.47 -0.79
N ASP A 620 -15.46 -62.11 -1.96
CA ASP A 620 -14.68 -62.16 -3.21
C ASP A 620 -15.57 -62.95 -4.24
N PRO A 621 -15.21 -63.16 -5.53
CA PRO A 621 -13.95 -62.90 -6.23
C PRO A 621 -14.03 -62.01 -7.48
#